data_AF-A0A5M6IVM8-F1
#
_entry.id   AF-A0A5M6IVM8-F1
#
_cell.length_a   1.000
_cell.length_b   1.000
_cell.length_c   1.000
_cell.angle_alpha   90.00
_cell.angle_beta   90.00
_cell.angle_gamma   90.00
#
_symmetry.space_group_name_H-M   'P 1'
#
loop_
_entity.id
_entity.type
_entity.pdbx_description
1 polymer ?
#
loop_
_entity_poly.entity_id
_entity_poly.type
_entity_poly.pdbx_seq_one_letter_code
_entity_poly.pdbx_strand_id
1 'polypeptide(L)'
;MNTIKVGDNIPSMKLMAATADGPKEISTDEIFKGKKVVLFAVPGAFTPTCSVKHLPGFIEQAEALKAKGVDTIVCMAVNDAFVMGAWAKDQGVGDRILMLADGSGQFTRALGLELDLVARGLGVRSQRFALVAEDGKVTQLAIEAPGGFDVSRAEAILAAL
;
A
#
# COMPACT_ATOMS: atom_id res chain seq x y z
N MET A 1 0.61 18.35 -9.49
CA MET A 1 -0.52 17.51 -9.04
C MET A 1 -0.71 17.75 -7.56
N ASN A 2 -1.95 17.75 -7.07
CA ASN A 2 -2.22 17.88 -5.65
C ASN A 2 -2.16 16.50 -5.00
N THR A 3 -1.63 16.42 -3.79
CA THR A 3 -1.69 15.21 -2.96
C THR A 3 -3.14 14.86 -2.66
N ILE A 4 -3.48 13.57 -2.77
CA ILE A 4 -4.80 13.03 -2.45
C ILE A 4 -5.22 13.41 -1.01
N LYS A 5 -6.51 13.58 -0.78
CA LYS A 5 -7.07 13.95 0.53
C LYS A 5 -8.26 13.08 0.89
N VAL A 6 -8.63 13.12 2.16
CA VAL A 6 -9.92 12.57 2.61
C VAL A 6 -11.05 13.24 1.84
N GLY A 7 -11.96 12.41 1.32
CA GLY A 7 -13.07 12.83 0.46
C GLY A 7 -12.80 12.67 -1.04
N ASP A 8 -11.54 12.55 -1.47
CA ASP A 8 -11.19 12.31 -2.86
C ASP A 8 -11.45 10.84 -3.25
N ASN A 9 -11.63 10.60 -4.55
CA ASN A 9 -11.69 9.24 -5.10
C ASN A 9 -10.29 8.73 -5.44
N ILE A 10 -10.07 7.43 -5.26
CA ILE A 10 -8.88 6.75 -5.75
C ILE A 10 -8.78 6.92 -7.29
N PRO A 11 -7.63 7.36 -7.83
CA PRO A 11 -7.42 7.48 -9.27
C PRO A 11 -7.73 6.16 -10.00
N SER A 12 -8.55 6.21 -11.05
CA SER A 12 -8.86 5.02 -11.86
C SER A 12 -7.67 4.66 -12.74
N MET A 13 -7.07 3.49 -12.48
CA MET A 13 -5.95 2.99 -13.27
C MET A 13 -5.70 1.50 -13.10
N LYS A 14 -4.73 0.98 -13.85
CA LYS A 14 -4.28 -0.42 -13.81
C LYS A 14 -2.92 -0.52 -13.13
N LEU A 15 -2.76 -1.54 -12.31
CA LEU A 15 -1.57 -1.88 -11.55
C LEU A 15 -1.24 -3.35 -11.77
N MET A 16 -0.08 -3.78 -11.26
CA MET A 16 0.31 -5.19 -11.29
C MET A 16 0.19 -5.80 -9.90
N ALA A 17 -0.70 -6.78 -9.74
CA ALA A 17 -0.72 -7.65 -8.57
C ALA A 17 0.38 -8.72 -8.69
N ALA A 18 1.13 -8.92 -7.61
CA ALA A 18 2.05 -10.04 -7.50
C ALA A 18 1.27 -11.28 -7.07
N THR A 19 1.11 -12.26 -7.98
CA THR A 19 0.36 -13.49 -7.72
C THR A 19 1.28 -14.73 -7.80
N ALA A 20 0.78 -15.87 -7.32
CA ALA A 20 1.54 -17.14 -7.37
C ALA A 20 1.89 -17.58 -8.81
N ASP A 21 1.05 -17.23 -9.79
CA ASP A 21 1.28 -17.53 -11.21
C ASP A 21 2.12 -16.45 -11.92
N GLY A 22 2.65 -15.48 -11.17
CA GLY A 22 3.35 -14.32 -11.70
C GLY A 22 2.50 -13.04 -11.69
N PRO A 23 3.01 -11.95 -12.29
CA PRO A 23 2.31 -10.67 -12.33
C PRO A 23 0.98 -10.75 -13.08
N LYS A 24 -0.10 -10.26 -12.47
CA LYS A 24 -1.40 -10.10 -13.13
C LYS A 24 -1.84 -8.64 -13.07
N GLU A 25 -2.39 -8.13 -14.16
CA GLU A 25 -2.98 -6.80 -14.17
C GLU A 25 -4.24 -6.78 -13.30
N ILE A 26 -4.43 -5.70 -12.54
CA ILE A 26 -5.62 -5.45 -11.74
C ILE A 26 -5.96 -3.96 -11.79
N SER A 27 -7.25 -3.64 -11.94
CA SER A 27 -7.71 -2.26 -11.88
C SER A 27 -7.96 -1.79 -10.44
N THR A 28 -7.84 -0.49 -10.20
CA THR A 28 -8.28 0.12 -8.94
C THR A 28 -9.76 -0.13 -8.67
N ASP A 29 -10.61 -0.19 -9.70
CA ASP A 29 -12.03 -0.49 -9.53
C ASP A 29 -12.25 -1.90 -8.96
N GLU A 30 -11.50 -2.91 -9.44
CA GLU A 30 -11.55 -4.28 -8.87
C GLU A 30 -11.10 -4.34 -7.41
N ILE A 31 -10.17 -3.46 -7.02
CA ILE A 31 -9.66 -3.37 -5.65
C ILE A 31 -10.65 -2.66 -4.73
N PHE A 32 -11.20 -1.52 -5.16
CA PHE A 32 -11.85 -0.55 -4.26
C PHE A 32 -13.38 -0.45 -4.41
N LYS A 33 -13.96 -0.78 -5.56
CA LYS A 33 -15.40 -0.58 -5.81
C LYS A 33 -16.23 -1.50 -4.93
N GLY A 34 -17.19 -0.93 -4.21
CA GLY A 34 -18.08 -1.62 -3.28
C GLY A 34 -17.37 -2.28 -2.08
N LYS A 35 -16.11 -1.91 -1.81
CA LYS A 35 -15.27 -2.51 -0.75
C LYS A 35 -14.75 -1.45 0.19
N LYS A 36 -14.51 -1.84 1.44
CA LYS A 36 -13.67 -1.11 2.40
C LYS A 36 -12.25 -1.66 2.32
N VAL A 37 -11.32 -0.83 1.87
CA VAL A 37 -9.94 -1.21 1.61
C VAL A 37 -8.99 -0.42 2.48
N VAL A 38 -8.04 -1.12 3.10
CA VAL A 38 -6.87 -0.51 3.71
C VAL A 38 -5.71 -0.66 2.75
N LEU A 39 -5.18 0.44 2.24
CA LEU A 39 -3.96 0.44 1.44
C LEU A 39 -2.85 1.11 2.23
N PHE A 40 -1.74 0.41 2.41
CA PHE A 40 -0.50 1.00 2.92
C PHE A 40 0.60 0.91 1.86
N ALA A 41 1.40 1.97 1.77
CA ALA A 41 2.52 2.05 0.85
C ALA A 41 3.85 2.13 1.61
N VAL A 42 4.86 1.55 0.99
CA VAL A 42 6.22 1.55 1.51
C VAL A 42 7.21 2.12 0.48
N PRO A 43 8.31 2.76 0.94
CA PRO A 43 9.36 3.24 0.04
C PRO A 43 10.02 2.14 -0.81
N GLY A 44 9.99 0.88 -0.35
CA GLY A 44 10.47 -0.24 -1.14
C GLY A 44 10.44 -1.57 -0.40
N ALA A 45 10.22 -2.63 -1.17
CA ALA A 45 10.40 -4.01 -0.72
C ALA A 45 11.81 -4.23 -0.18
N PHE A 46 11.96 -5.18 0.76
CA PHE A 46 13.22 -5.54 1.42
C PHE A 46 13.95 -4.44 2.22
N THR A 47 13.39 -3.22 2.32
CA THR A 47 13.98 -2.17 3.17
C THR A 47 13.67 -2.41 4.66
N PRO A 48 14.54 -1.99 5.60
CA PRO A 48 14.48 -2.45 7.00
C PRO A 48 13.15 -2.19 7.72
N THR A 49 12.70 -0.92 7.80
CA THR A 49 11.43 -0.59 8.48
C THR A 49 10.23 -1.27 7.84
N CYS A 50 10.27 -1.44 6.51
CA CYS A 50 9.17 -2.03 5.75
C CYS A 50 9.05 -3.53 6.03
N SER A 51 10.17 -4.24 6.11
CA SER A 51 10.24 -5.71 6.24
C SER A 51 10.29 -6.19 7.69
N VAL A 52 10.67 -5.33 8.64
CA VAL A 52 10.73 -5.70 10.07
C VAL A 52 9.50 -5.24 10.83
N LYS A 53 8.82 -4.18 10.37
CA LYS A 53 7.72 -3.56 11.13
C LYS A 53 6.45 -3.33 10.33
N HIS A 54 6.54 -2.60 9.20
CA HIS A 54 5.31 -2.10 8.54
C HIS A 54 4.46 -3.23 7.96
N LEU A 55 5.00 -4.04 7.06
CA LEU A 55 4.27 -5.17 6.47
C LEU A 55 3.92 -6.24 7.53
N PRO A 56 4.84 -6.70 8.40
CA PRO A 56 4.51 -7.66 9.46
C PRO A 56 3.37 -7.19 10.37
N GLY A 57 3.32 -5.92 10.76
CA GLY A 57 2.22 -5.39 11.58
C GLY A 57 0.85 -5.54 10.91
N PHE A 58 0.76 -5.31 9.60
CA PHE A 58 -0.49 -5.55 8.86
C PHE A 58 -0.83 -7.04 8.71
N ILE A 59 0.17 -7.93 8.68
CA ILE A 59 -0.07 -9.38 8.70
C ILE A 59 -0.65 -9.80 10.05
N GLU A 60 -0.07 -9.31 11.15
CA GLU A 60 -0.51 -9.61 12.52
C GLU A 60 -1.92 -9.07 12.81
N GLN A 61 -2.24 -7.88 12.30
CA GLN A 61 -3.55 -7.24 12.50
C GLN A 61 -4.61 -7.60 11.43
N ALA A 62 -4.29 -8.48 10.48
CA ALA A 62 -5.16 -8.75 9.33
C ALA A 62 -6.57 -9.20 9.75
N GLU A 63 -6.68 -10.10 10.73
CA GLU A 63 -7.98 -10.58 11.20
C GLU A 63 -8.76 -9.54 11.99
N ALA A 64 -8.07 -8.68 12.76
CA ALA A 64 -8.71 -7.59 13.49
C ALA A 64 -9.24 -6.50 12.53
N LEU A 65 -8.49 -6.19 11.47
CA LEU A 65 -8.92 -5.29 10.41
C LEU A 65 -10.14 -5.85 9.67
N LYS A 66 -10.13 -7.15 9.32
CA LYS A 66 -11.29 -7.83 8.72
C LYS A 66 -12.52 -7.80 9.65
N ALA A 67 -12.33 -8.02 10.95
CA ALA A 67 -13.41 -7.92 11.94
C ALA A 67 -14.01 -6.50 12.04
N LYS A 68 -13.28 -5.47 11.61
CA LYS A 68 -13.76 -4.08 11.45
C LYS A 68 -14.39 -3.79 10.09
N GLY A 69 -14.67 -4.83 9.29
CA GLY A 69 -15.31 -4.73 7.99
C GLY A 69 -14.37 -4.37 6.85
N VAL A 70 -13.04 -4.50 7.01
CA VAL A 70 -12.10 -4.33 5.89
C VAL A 70 -12.15 -5.56 4.99
N ASP A 71 -12.54 -5.38 3.74
CA ASP A 71 -12.63 -6.44 2.74
C ASP A 71 -11.26 -6.82 2.16
N THR A 72 -10.35 -5.84 2.05
CA THR A 72 -9.04 -6.06 1.43
C THR A 72 -7.96 -5.20 2.09
N ILE A 73 -6.84 -5.82 2.43
CA ILE A 73 -5.62 -5.14 2.86
C ILE A 73 -4.63 -5.18 1.69
N VAL A 74 -4.05 -4.04 1.36
CA VAL A 74 -3.18 -3.84 0.21
C VAL A 74 -1.83 -3.29 0.67
N CYS A 75 -0.74 -3.95 0.28
CA CYS A 75 0.60 -3.41 0.39
C CYS A 75 1.09 -2.97 -0.99
N MET A 76 1.50 -1.71 -1.13
CA MET A 76 2.03 -1.16 -2.38
C MET A 76 3.48 -0.69 -2.24
N ALA A 77 4.28 -0.87 -3.29
CA ALA A 77 5.56 -0.19 -3.42
C ALA A 77 5.87 0.18 -4.89
N VAL A 78 6.78 1.14 -5.07
CA VAL A 78 7.42 1.41 -6.37
C VAL A 78 8.55 0.39 -6.57
N ASN A 79 8.13 -0.83 -6.85
CA ASN A 79 8.93 -1.99 -7.23
C ASN A 79 8.15 -2.75 -8.30
N ASP A 80 8.81 -3.54 -9.14
CA ASP A 80 8.12 -4.44 -10.06
C ASP A 80 7.42 -5.60 -9.33
N ALA A 81 6.47 -6.24 -10.02
CA ALA A 81 5.64 -7.29 -9.44
C ALA A 81 6.42 -8.58 -9.11
N PHE A 82 7.57 -8.83 -9.76
CA PHE A 82 8.39 -9.99 -9.44
C PHE A 82 9.08 -9.79 -8.09
N VAL A 83 9.64 -8.60 -7.86
CA VAL A 83 10.21 -8.22 -6.55
C VAL A 83 9.13 -8.23 -5.46
N MET A 84 7.96 -7.65 -5.73
CA MET A 84 6.86 -7.66 -4.76
C MET A 84 6.39 -9.09 -4.43
N GLY A 85 6.34 -10.00 -5.41
CA GLY A 85 5.99 -11.41 -5.18
C GLY A 85 7.04 -12.18 -4.40
N ALA A 86 8.33 -11.97 -4.71
CA ALA A 86 9.42 -12.56 -3.96
C ALA A 86 9.43 -12.09 -2.49
N TRP A 87 9.20 -10.79 -2.27
CA TRP A 87 9.10 -10.20 -0.94
C TRP A 87 7.88 -10.74 -0.18
N ALA A 88 6.74 -10.89 -0.85
CA ALA A 88 5.54 -11.49 -0.24
C ALA A 88 5.81 -12.90 0.28
N LYS A 89 6.53 -13.71 -0.51
CA LYS A 89 6.92 -15.08 -0.11
C LYS A 89 7.90 -15.07 1.06
N ASP A 90 8.92 -14.22 1.01
CA ASP A 90 9.91 -14.04 2.09
C ASP A 90 9.26 -13.65 3.42
N GLN A 91 8.27 -12.76 3.36
CA GLN A 91 7.55 -12.25 4.52
C GLN A 91 6.39 -13.16 4.97
N GLY A 92 6.18 -14.28 4.26
CA GLY A 92 5.11 -15.21 4.56
C GLY A 92 3.71 -14.61 4.45
N VAL A 93 3.47 -13.66 3.55
CA VAL A 93 2.21 -12.90 3.45
C VAL A 93 0.99 -13.82 3.28
N GLY A 94 1.09 -14.83 2.42
CA GLY A 94 -0.03 -15.72 2.08
C GLY A 94 -1.14 -14.96 1.33
N ASP A 95 -2.38 -15.22 1.68
CA ASP A 95 -3.60 -14.60 1.12
C ASP A 95 -4.11 -13.39 1.94
N ARG A 96 -3.40 -13.03 3.02
CA ARG A 96 -3.84 -12.00 3.97
C ARG A 96 -3.75 -10.58 3.41
N ILE A 97 -2.81 -10.32 2.51
CA ILE A 97 -2.54 -8.99 1.96
C ILE A 97 -2.31 -9.11 0.45
N LEU A 98 -3.01 -8.27 -0.31
CA LEU A 98 -2.78 -8.10 -1.74
C LEU A 98 -1.51 -7.26 -1.95
N MET A 99 -0.52 -7.85 -2.61
CA MET A 99 0.77 -7.20 -2.90
C MET A 99 0.72 -6.53 -4.27
N LEU A 100 0.75 -5.21 -4.29
CA LEU A 100 0.68 -4.40 -5.52
C LEU A 100 2.02 -3.76 -5.87
N ALA A 101 2.40 -3.91 -7.14
CA ALA A 101 3.52 -3.23 -7.75
C ALA A 101 3.03 -2.01 -8.55
N ASP A 102 3.45 -0.83 -8.10
CA ASP A 102 3.42 0.40 -8.89
C ASP A 102 4.79 0.61 -9.54
N GLY A 103 5.20 -0.34 -10.39
CA GLY A 103 6.59 -0.45 -10.85
C GLY A 103 7.13 0.79 -11.57
N SER A 104 6.26 1.57 -12.19
CA SER A 104 6.60 2.83 -12.88
C SER A 104 6.31 4.08 -12.05
N GLY A 105 5.81 3.94 -10.82
CA GLY A 105 5.47 5.05 -9.93
C GLY A 105 4.28 5.91 -10.39
N GLN A 106 3.49 5.45 -11.37
CA GLN A 106 2.43 6.26 -11.95
C GLN A 106 1.28 6.47 -10.98
N PHE A 107 0.92 5.44 -10.20
CA PHE A 107 -0.15 5.59 -9.22
C PHE A 107 0.31 6.44 -8.03
N THR A 108 1.52 6.21 -7.55
CA THR A 108 2.18 7.04 -6.54
C THR A 108 2.19 8.52 -6.95
N ARG A 109 2.50 8.81 -8.22
CA ARG A 109 2.43 10.17 -8.78
C ARG A 109 1.01 10.71 -8.86
N ALA A 110 0.05 9.90 -9.30
CA ALA A 110 -1.36 10.29 -9.38
C ALA A 110 -1.94 10.63 -7.99
N LEU A 111 -1.45 9.97 -6.93
CA LEU A 111 -1.77 10.28 -5.54
C LEU A 111 -1.02 11.51 -5.00
N GLY A 112 0.00 12.01 -5.71
CA GLY A 112 0.87 13.09 -5.25
C GLY A 112 1.71 12.70 -4.02
N LEU A 113 2.11 11.43 -3.93
CA LEU A 113 2.83 10.83 -2.80
C LEU A 113 4.21 10.27 -3.20
N GLU A 114 4.84 10.90 -4.20
CA GLU A 114 6.22 10.60 -4.60
C GLU A 114 7.22 10.98 -3.49
N LEU A 115 8.30 10.21 -3.41
CA LEU A 115 9.46 10.42 -2.55
C LEU A 115 10.73 10.32 -3.40
N ASP A 116 11.40 11.43 -3.64
CA ASP A 116 12.66 11.44 -4.38
C ASP A 116 13.82 10.97 -3.49
N LEU A 117 14.38 9.80 -3.82
CA LEU A 117 15.56 9.22 -3.19
C LEU A 117 16.68 8.97 -4.22
N VAL A 118 16.72 9.73 -5.32
CA VAL A 118 17.75 9.62 -6.38
C VAL A 118 19.15 9.78 -5.78
N ALA A 119 19.35 10.79 -4.93
CA ALA A 119 20.64 11.03 -4.26
C ALA A 119 21.08 9.87 -3.34
N ARG A 120 20.15 8.99 -2.94
CA ARG A 120 20.42 7.79 -2.14
C ARG A 120 20.51 6.51 -2.99
N GLY A 121 20.49 6.64 -4.32
CA GLY A 121 20.60 5.51 -5.26
C GLY A 121 19.34 4.67 -5.40
N LEU A 122 18.18 5.14 -4.90
CA LEU A 122 16.93 4.37 -4.93
C LEU A 122 15.97 4.81 -6.04
N GLY A 123 16.18 5.99 -6.61
CA GLY A 123 15.24 6.61 -7.55
C GLY A 123 14.04 7.24 -6.86
N VAL A 124 12.99 7.53 -7.61
CA VAL A 124 11.71 8.02 -7.06
C VAL A 124 10.91 6.83 -6.53
N ARG A 125 10.40 6.95 -5.30
CA ARG A 125 9.64 5.92 -4.57
C ARG A 125 8.30 6.45 -4.09
N SER A 126 7.53 5.60 -3.42
CA SER A 126 6.36 6.03 -2.66
C SER A 126 6.78 6.56 -1.29
N GLN A 127 6.11 7.61 -0.81
CA GLN A 127 6.14 7.95 0.60
C GLN A 127 5.59 6.78 1.43
N ARG A 128 5.96 6.74 2.72
CA ARG A 128 5.30 5.82 3.65
C ARG A 128 3.96 6.43 4.05
N PHE A 129 2.87 5.72 3.79
CA PHE A 129 1.54 6.14 4.20
C PHE A 129 0.62 4.94 4.34
N ALA A 130 -0.53 5.17 4.96
CA ALA A 130 -1.69 4.30 4.86
C ALA A 130 -2.94 5.13 4.59
N LEU A 131 -3.89 4.56 3.87
CA LEU A 131 -5.20 5.15 3.63
C LEU A 131 -6.28 4.08 3.80
N VAL A 132 -7.47 4.55 4.14
CA VAL A 132 -8.70 3.75 4.13
C VAL A 132 -9.60 4.34 3.06
N ALA A 133 -10.16 3.49 2.22
CA ALA A 133 -11.14 3.89 1.21
C ALA A 133 -12.37 3.00 1.29
N GLU A 134 -13.55 3.61 1.15
CA GLU A 134 -14.84 2.93 1.09
C GLU A 134 -15.49 3.26 -0.26
N ASP A 135 -15.77 2.23 -1.07
CA ASP A 135 -16.26 2.37 -2.45
C ASP A 135 -15.41 3.33 -3.29
N GLY A 136 -14.08 3.17 -3.20
CA GLY A 136 -13.12 4.03 -3.90
C GLY A 136 -12.97 5.45 -3.35
N LYS A 137 -13.72 5.86 -2.33
CA LYS A 137 -13.59 7.18 -1.70
C LYS A 137 -12.72 7.13 -0.46
N VAL A 138 -11.69 7.97 -0.39
CA VAL A 138 -10.78 8.03 0.76
C VAL A 138 -11.51 8.57 1.99
N THR A 139 -11.54 7.77 3.06
CA THR A 139 -12.14 8.12 4.35
C THR A 139 -11.08 8.46 5.40
N GLN A 140 -9.86 7.92 5.24
CA GLN A 140 -8.72 8.23 6.11
C GLN A 140 -7.42 8.27 5.31
N LEU A 141 -6.50 9.12 5.74
CA LEU A 141 -5.18 9.28 5.14
C LEU A 141 -4.15 9.60 6.21
N ALA A 142 -3.15 8.73 6.34
CA ALA A 142 -2.06 8.83 7.31
C ALA A 142 -0.72 8.81 6.58
N ILE A 143 -0.19 10.00 6.27
CA ILE A 143 1.10 10.18 5.60
C ILE A 143 2.17 10.42 6.66
N GLU A 144 3.27 9.68 6.58
CA GLU A 144 4.38 9.84 7.51
C GLU A 144 5.19 11.10 7.22
N ALA A 145 5.73 11.70 8.29
CA ALA A 145 6.83 12.63 8.15
C ALA A 145 8.06 11.90 7.56
N PRO A 146 9.03 12.61 6.96
CA PRO A 146 10.24 11.99 6.42
C PRO A 146 10.96 11.11 7.46
N GLY A 147 11.07 9.81 7.16
CA GLY A 147 11.67 8.82 8.06
C GLY A 147 10.76 8.26 9.16
N GLY A 148 9.51 8.75 9.25
CA GLY A 148 8.52 8.34 10.23
C GLY A 148 7.95 6.93 10.01
N PHE A 149 7.41 6.38 11.09
CA PHE A 149 6.65 5.13 11.13
C PHE A 149 5.76 5.10 12.39
N ASP A 150 4.83 6.04 12.47
CA ASP A 150 3.96 6.23 13.63
C ASP A 150 2.48 6.21 13.27
N VAL A 151 2.09 6.96 12.23
CA VAL A 151 0.68 7.17 11.85
C VAL A 151 0.19 6.13 10.83
N SER A 152 1.09 5.55 10.04
CA SER A 152 0.74 4.58 9.00
C SER A 152 0.77 3.13 9.49
N ARG A 153 1.21 2.87 10.73
CA ARG A 153 1.29 1.50 11.27
C ARG A 153 -0.09 0.86 11.45
N ALA A 154 -0.13 -0.46 11.39
CA ALA A 154 -1.39 -1.22 11.39
C ALA A 154 -2.26 -0.95 12.62
N GLU A 155 -1.67 -0.79 13.81
CA GLU A 155 -2.40 -0.50 15.05
C GLU A 155 -3.05 0.89 15.03
N ALA A 156 -2.36 1.88 14.45
CA ALA A 156 -2.89 3.23 14.33
C ALA A 156 -4.09 3.26 13.37
N ILE A 157 -3.99 2.55 12.25
CA ILE A 157 -5.10 2.40 11.30
C ILE A 157 -6.25 1.64 11.94
N LEU A 158 -5.99 0.48 12.58
CA LEU A 158 -7.03 -0.30 13.24
C LEU A 158 -7.78 0.51 14.31
N ALA A 159 -7.07 1.33 15.10
CA ALA A 159 -7.67 2.18 16.12
C ALA A 159 -8.57 3.29 15.54
N ALA A 160 -8.33 3.69 14.29
CA ALA A 160 -9.10 4.72 13.60
C ALA A 160 -10.34 4.15 12.88
N LEU A 161 -10.49 2.82 12.74
CA LEU A 161 -11.60 2.16 12.03
C LEU A 161 -12.88 1.94 12.83
#